data_AF-A0A836Q3Z3-F1
#
_entry.id   AF-A0A836Q3Z3-F1
#
_cell.length_a   1.000
_cell.length_b   1.000
_cell.length_c   1.000
_cell.angle_alpha   90.00
_cell.angle_beta   90.00
_cell.angle_gamma   90.00
#
_symmetry.space_group_name_H-M   'P 1'
#
loop_
_entity.id
_entity.type
_entity.pdbx_description
1 polymer ?
#
loop_
_entity_poly.entity_id
_entity_poly.type
_entity_poly.pdbx_seq_one_letter_code
_entity_poly.pdbx_strand_id
1 'polypeptide(L)'
;MPPENSKNTSLFSIFAPQSGGWFFVYLLGGMLFMRPDMFLWDGGTCRHIINGEFWLANHALPTTNYTSAIFNSSPCLTRCWLGDIMSGTVFSHYGMTGIVLIFSIVGALGLMWSYQMARARGMGLLAGLVLVLFVMPAVGMHWSARCHVYTYLPFLVLYYLLFISEHKLWIRAIATALVMCFWANLHGSYTVGIVMLAVSAAASAVQTFIGPKLPIAALSPDDKSKTRTLELAVFLLVGAAAIALNPRGLSFYNTVLAYISNPVVLSKTDEWRSFDTTAGVGSWFFLILGAITIVAIWKTKGGLKFHETAVMGVLFLASFVSMRFVPYCALMVIPFLGPYWELWRPKLLASEPQKPLEKGLSKLAKKEAEIEGNEPKGWKPALIYFVITVAMS
;
A
#
# COMPACT_ATOMS: atom_id res chain seq x y z
N MET A 1 29.31 -5.62 9.63
CA MET A 1 29.00 -4.19 9.42
C MET A 1 28.02 -4.11 8.26
N PRO A 2 26.81 -3.56 8.42
CA PRO A 2 25.98 -3.27 7.26
C PRO A 2 26.69 -2.19 6.41
N PRO A 3 26.53 -2.19 5.09
CA PRO A 3 27.23 -1.27 4.22
C PRO A 3 26.86 0.19 4.54
N GLU A 4 27.88 0.99 4.80
CA GLU A 4 27.84 2.41 5.17
C GLU A 4 27.59 3.32 3.94
N ASN A 5 26.62 2.94 3.12
CA ASN A 5 26.13 3.76 2.02
C ASN A 5 24.61 3.82 2.12
N SER A 6 24.08 4.49 3.17
CA SER A 6 22.73 5.02 3.06
C SER A 6 22.78 6.11 2.00
N LYS A 7 22.59 5.72 0.73
CA LYS A 7 22.27 6.65 -0.35
C LYS A 7 21.09 7.45 0.18
N ASN A 8 21.34 8.71 0.50
CA ASN A 8 20.34 9.63 1.03
C ASN A 8 19.18 9.62 0.03
N THR A 9 18.14 8.84 0.35
CA THR A 9 17.11 8.50 -0.62
C THR A 9 16.21 9.71 -0.69
N SER A 10 16.44 10.57 -1.68
CA SER A 10 15.68 11.81 -1.79
C SER A 10 14.20 11.47 -1.96
N LEU A 11 13.29 12.28 -1.40
CA LEU A 11 11.84 12.13 -1.61
C LEU A 11 11.49 11.99 -3.10
N PHE A 12 12.24 12.70 -3.95
CA PHE A 12 12.10 12.65 -5.40
C PHE A 12 12.41 11.25 -5.98
N SER A 13 13.26 10.45 -5.35
CA SER A 13 13.56 9.07 -5.77
C SER A 13 12.54 8.01 -5.37
N ILE A 14 11.56 8.39 -4.55
CA ILE A 14 10.48 7.50 -4.10
C ILE A 14 9.13 7.90 -4.69
N PHE A 15 8.90 9.20 -4.84
CA PHE A 15 7.59 9.73 -5.22
C PHE A 15 7.51 10.22 -6.66
N ALA A 16 8.64 10.59 -7.28
CA ALA A 16 8.67 11.01 -8.68
C ALA A 16 8.95 9.82 -9.62
N PRO A 17 8.48 9.84 -10.87
CA PRO A 17 8.80 8.81 -11.84
C PRO A 17 10.32 8.84 -12.17
N GLN A 18 11.12 7.94 -11.60
CA GLN A 18 12.56 7.80 -11.90
C GLN A 18 12.86 6.64 -12.86
N SER A 19 13.82 5.76 -12.56
CA SER A 19 14.05 4.50 -13.30
C SER A 19 12.79 3.62 -13.35
N GLY A 20 11.84 3.82 -12.42
CA GLY A 20 10.48 3.27 -12.45
C GLY A 20 9.42 4.09 -13.19
N GLY A 21 9.75 5.21 -13.82
CA GLY A 21 8.77 6.07 -14.51
C GLY A 21 8.17 5.42 -15.76
N TRP A 22 8.95 4.63 -16.48
CA TRP A 22 8.44 3.78 -17.57
C TRP A 22 7.51 2.69 -17.07
N PHE A 23 7.79 2.17 -15.87
CA PHE A 23 6.93 1.18 -15.24
C PHE A 23 5.57 1.78 -14.87
N PHE A 24 5.55 3.03 -14.39
CA PHE A 24 4.30 3.77 -14.22
C PHE A 24 3.54 3.93 -15.53
N VAL A 25 4.20 4.34 -16.62
CA VAL A 25 3.56 4.46 -17.95
C VAL A 25 3.00 3.12 -18.41
N TYR A 26 3.73 2.02 -18.20
CA TYR A 26 3.27 0.67 -18.54
C TYR A 26 2.05 0.24 -17.72
N LEU A 27 2.10 0.42 -16.40
CA LEU A 27 0.98 0.08 -15.51
C LEU A 27 -0.26 0.91 -15.84
N LEU A 28 -0.06 2.21 -16.06
CA LEU A 28 -1.13 3.12 -16.45
C LEU A 28 -1.72 2.71 -17.81
N GLY A 29 -0.88 2.42 -18.80
CA GLY A 29 -1.31 1.93 -20.10
C GLY A 29 -2.07 0.60 -20.01
N GLY A 30 -1.61 -0.34 -19.18
CA GLY A 30 -2.30 -1.60 -18.92
C GLY A 30 -3.69 -1.39 -18.32
N MET A 31 -3.80 -0.52 -17.31
CA MET A 31 -5.07 -0.16 -16.68
C MET A 31 -6.04 0.53 -17.66
N LEU A 32 -5.54 1.45 -18.49
CA LEU A 32 -6.37 2.23 -19.42
C LEU A 32 -6.80 1.46 -20.67
N PHE A 33 -5.91 0.63 -21.23
CA PHE A 33 -6.12 0.05 -22.56
C PHE A 33 -6.36 -1.47 -22.54
N MET A 34 -5.87 -2.19 -21.53
CA MET A 34 -6.06 -3.64 -21.47
C MET A 34 -7.29 -4.02 -20.65
N ARG A 35 -7.55 -3.33 -19.52
CA ARG A 35 -8.65 -3.63 -18.60
C ARG A 35 -9.34 -2.39 -17.99
N PRO A 36 -9.82 -1.44 -18.80
CA PRO A 36 -10.52 -0.25 -18.28
C PRO A 36 -11.84 -0.60 -17.57
N ASP A 37 -12.46 -1.72 -17.92
CA ASP A 37 -13.69 -2.27 -17.32
C ASP A 37 -13.53 -2.57 -15.82
N MET A 38 -12.30 -2.89 -15.37
CA MET A 38 -12.02 -3.21 -13.96
C MET A 38 -12.27 -2.07 -12.99
N PHE A 39 -12.39 -0.82 -13.45
CA PHE A 39 -12.78 0.27 -12.57
C PHE A 39 -14.30 0.48 -12.53
N LEU A 40 -15.04 0.01 -13.53
CA LEU A 40 -16.47 0.31 -13.70
C LEU A 40 -17.40 -0.90 -13.49
N TRP A 41 -16.88 -2.06 -13.06
CA TRP A 41 -17.68 -3.26 -12.81
C TRP A 41 -18.60 -3.17 -11.58
N ASP A 42 -18.42 -2.15 -10.73
CA ASP A 42 -19.24 -1.93 -9.53
C ASP A 42 -20.08 -0.66 -9.64
N GLY A 43 -21.37 -0.77 -9.26
CA GLY A 43 -22.33 0.34 -9.31
C GLY A 43 -22.10 1.43 -8.26
N GLY A 44 -21.21 1.21 -7.28
CA GLY A 44 -20.91 2.18 -6.23
C GLY A 44 -20.31 3.50 -6.74
N THR A 45 -19.64 3.49 -7.90
CA THR A 45 -19.03 4.67 -8.52
C THR A 45 -20.02 5.81 -8.75
N CYS A 46 -21.22 5.52 -9.27
CA CYS A 46 -22.23 6.53 -9.57
C CYS A 46 -22.66 7.30 -8.31
N ARG A 47 -22.72 6.63 -7.15
CA ARG A 47 -23.07 7.29 -5.89
C ARG A 47 -22.03 8.35 -5.49
N HIS A 48 -20.75 8.05 -5.67
CA HIS A 48 -19.67 9.00 -5.36
C HIS A 48 -19.69 10.22 -6.29
N ILE A 49 -19.98 10.00 -7.58
CA ILE A 49 -20.15 11.07 -8.57
C ILE A 49 -21.33 11.96 -8.19
N ILE A 50 -22.52 11.40 -8.01
CA ILE A 50 -23.75 12.15 -7.71
C ILE A 50 -23.62 12.92 -6.39
N ASN A 51 -23.04 12.30 -5.35
CA ASN A 51 -22.76 13.00 -4.09
C ASN A 51 -21.79 14.18 -4.27
N GLY A 52 -20.76 14.00 -5.10
CA GLY A 52 -19.78 15.03 -5.43
C GLY A 52 -20.41 16.21 -6.16
N GLU A 53 -21.18 15.93 -7.21
CA GLU A 53 -21.91 16.96 -7.98
C GLU A 53 -22.92 17.72 -7.11
N PHE A 54 -23.65 17.02 -6.24
CA PHE A 54 -24.55 17.66 -5.29
C PHE A 54 -23.81 18.66 -4.42
N TRP A 55 -22.64 18.29 -3.91
CA TRP A 55 -21.87 19.21 -3.10
C TRP A 55 -21.33 20.39 -3.91
N LEU A 56 -20.78 20.15 -5.10
CA LEU A 56 -20.29 21.23 -5.97
C LEU A 56 -21.39 22.25 -6.29
N ALA A 57 -22.64 21.78 -6.45
CA ALA A 57 -23.78 22.65 -6.72
C ALA A 57 -24.34 23.36 -5.47
N ASN A 58 -24.36 22.70 -4.31
CA ASN A 58 -25.08 23.19 -3.12
C ASN A 58 -24.16 23.72 -2.01
N HIS A 59 -22.84 23.54 -2.14
CA HIS A 59 -21.84 23.86 -1.12
C HIS A 59 -22.13 23.21 0.26
N ALA A 60 -22.91 22.14 0.29
CA ALA A 60 -23.30 21.42 1.49
C ALA A 60 -23.18 19.90 1.33
N LEU A 61 -22.94 19.21 2.44
CA LEU A 61 -23.02 17.74 2.48
C LEU A 61 -24.48 17.30 2.38
N PRO A 62 -24.78 16.21 1.64
CA PRO A 62 -26.11 15.64 1.65
C PRO A 62 -26.45 15.17 3.06
N THR A 63 -27.61 15.57 3.56
CA THR A 63 -28.11 15.20 4.91
C THR A 63 -28.92 13.91 4.89
N THR A 64 -29.49 13.57 3.73
CA THR A 64 -30.29 12.36 3.52
C THR A 64 -29.70 11.46 2.44
N ASN A 65 -30.08 10.20 2.44
CA ASN A 65 -29.67 9.20 1.46
C ASN A 65 -30.51 9.30 0.18
N TYR A 66 -30.65 10.52 -0.35
CA TYR A 66 -31.58 10.90 -1.44
C TYR A 66 -31.39 10.08 -2.73
N THR A 67 -30.22 9.47 -2.92
CA THR A 67 -29.91 8.59 -4.06
C THR A 67 -30.54 7.20 -3.93
N SER A 68 -31.08 6.83 -2.77
CA SER A 68 -31.76 5.54 -2.55
C SER A 68 -33.24 5.65 -2.88
N ALA A 69 -33.74 4.77 -3.75
CA ALA A 69 -35.16 4.69 -4.07
C ALA A 69 -36.05 4.25 -2.88
N ILE A 70 -35.48 3.50 -1.92
CA ILE A 70 -36.23 2.90 -0.80
C ILE A 70 -36.05 3.72 0.49
N PHE A 71 -34.86 4.27 0.70
CA PHE A 71 -34.47 4.92 1.96
C PHE A 71 -34.03 6.37 1.75
N ASN A 72 -34.70 7.11 0.85
CA ASN A 72 -34.32 8.48 0.47
C ASN A 72 -34.28 9.48 1.65
N SER A 73 -35.07 9.27 2.70
CA SER A 73 -35.18 10.12 3.87
C SER A 73 -34.24 9.72 5.01
N SER A 74 -33.56 8.57 4.90
CA SER A 74 -32.62 8.12 5.92
C SER A 74 -31.40 9.03 5.98
N PRO A 75 -30.78 9.25 7.15
CA PRO A 75 -29.59 10.09 7.27
C PRO A 75 -28.45 9.65 6.33
N CYS A 76 -27.82 10.60 5.66
CA CYS A 76 -26.66 10.29 4.82
C CYS A 76 -25.43 10.07 5.68
N LEU A 77 -24.90 8.85 5.64
CA LEU A 77 -23.61 8.52 6.23
C LEU A 77 -22.49 8.79 5.21
N THR A 78 -22.33 10.04 4.77
CA THR A 78 -21.28 10.44 3.81
C THR A 78 -19.89 10.25 4.41
N ARG A 79 -19.32 9.04 4.30
CA ARG A 79 -18.04 8.65 4.96
C ARG A 79 -16.78 9.06 4.19
N CYS A 80 -16.94 9.60 2.98
CA CYS A 80 -15.86 9.81 2.01
C CYS A 80 -16.06 11.11 1.23
N TRP A 81 -16.46 12.17 1.91
CA TRP A 81 -16.87 13.43 1.29
C TRP A 81 -15.81 14.02 0.35
N LEU A 82 -14.52 13.91 0.69
CA LEU A 82 -13.45 14.45 -0.15
C LEU A 82 -13.28 13.62 -1.41
N GLY A 83 -13.39 12.29 -1.29
CA GLY A 83 -13.40 11.40 -2.44
C GLY A 83 -14.63 11.62 -3.34
N ASP A 84 -15.79 11.94 -2.74
CA ASP A 84 -17.01 12.31 -3.47
C ASP A 84 -16.78 13.61 -4.27
N ILE A 85 -16.27 14.70 -3.65
CA ILE A 85 -15.89 15.93 -4.37
C ILE A 85 -14.96 15.60 -5.52
N MET A 86 -13.86 14.88 -5.25
CA MET A 86 -12.85 14.60 -6.28
C MET A 86 -13.49 13.88 -7.47
N SER A 87 -14.37 12.92 -7.22
CA SER A 87 -15.08 12.18 -8.25
C SER A 87 -16.06 13.07 -9.02
N GLY A 88 -16.88 13.87 -8.32
CA GLY A 88 -17.81 14.81 -8.95
C GLY A 88 -17.09 15.89 -9.79
N THR A 89 -15.98 16.43 -9.31
CA THR A 89 -15.17 17.43 -10.03
C THR A 89 -14.59 16.83 -11.30
N VAL A 90 -13.97 15.65 -11.21
CA VAL A 90 -13.41 14.96 -12.38
C VAL A 90 -14.49 14.63 -13.39
N PHE A 91 -15.63 14.10 -12.93
CA PHE A 91 -16.74 13.75 -13.81
C PHE A 91 -17.35 14.97 -14.51
N SER A 92 -17.58 16.08 -13.79
CA SER A 92 -18.18 17.28 -14.38
C SER A 92 -17.33 17.91 -15.49
N HIS A 93 -16.02 17.66 -15.52
CA HIS A 93 -15.10 18.22 -16.51
C HIS A 93 -14.72 17.23 -17.61
N TYR A 94 -14.63 15.93 -17.29
CA TYR A 94 -14.04 14.91 -18.17
C TYR A 94 -14.90 13.64 -18.31
N GLY A 95 -16.10 13.62 -17.72
CA GLY A 95 -17.03 12.50 -17.74
C GLY A 95 -16.44 11.21 -17.15
N MET A 96 -17.00 10.07 -17.56
CA MET A 96 -16.52 8.75 -17.13
C MET A 96 -15.08 8.46 -17.53
N THR A 97 -14.62 9.01 -18.65
CA THR A 97 -13.22 8.90 -19.09
C THR A 97 -12.27 9.48 -18.05
N GLY A 98 -12.61 10.65 -17.51
CA GLY A 98 -11.86 11.26 -16.40
C GLY A 98 -11.81 10.37 -15.16
N ILE A 99 -12.93 9.73 -14.81
CA ILE A 99 -13.02 8.81 -13.67
C ILE A 99 -12.09 7.62 -13.85
N VAL A 100 -12.16 6.92 -14.99
CA VAL A 100 -11.26 5.79 -15.27
C VAL A 100 -9.81 6.26 -15.25
N LEU A 101 -9.51 7.44 -15.81
CA LEU A 101 -8.17 8.00 -15.84
C LEU A 101 -7.61 8.28 -14.44
N ILE A 102 -8.36 8.99 -13.58
CA ILE A 102 -7.85 9.36 -12.25
C ILE A 102 -7.62 8.12 -11.38
N PHE A 103 -8.54 7.15 -11.41
CA PHE A 103 -8.38 5.92 -10.63
C PHE A 103 -7.25 5.02 -11.17
N SER A 104 -7.04 5.00 -12.49
CA SER A 104 -5.88 4.33 -13.10
C SER A 104 -4.56 5.00 -12.70
N ILE A 105 -4.50 6.34 -12.69
CA ILE A 105 -3.33 7.09 -12.22
C ILE A 105 -3.02 6.74 -10.78
N VAL A 106 -4.02 6.75 -9.90
CA VAL A 106 -3.86 6.42 -8.48
C VAL A 106 -3.37 4.98 -8.28
N GLY A 107 -3.95 4.01 -9.00
CA GLY A 107 -3.53 2.62 -8.95
C GLY A 107 -2.08 2.45 -9.43
N ALA A 108 -1.73 3.06 -10.56
CA ALA A 108 -0.40 3.00 -11.14
C ALA A 108 0.64 3.70 -10.25
N LEU A 109 0.30 4.83 -9.64
CA LEU A 109 1.14 5.52 -8.66
C LEU A 109 1.37 4.65 -7.42
N GLY A 110 0.34 3.98 -6.90
CA GLY A 110 0.48 3.09 -5.76
C GLY A 110 1.47 1.95 -6.02
N LEU A 111 1.34 1.27 -7.16
CA LEU A 111 2.29 0.21 -7.55
C LEU A 111 3.69 0.77 -7.82
N MET A 112 3.80 1.93 -8.47
CA MET A 112 5.09 2.60 -8.70
C MET A 112 5.79 2.95 -7.39
N TRP A 113 5.10 3.60 -6.46
CA TRP A 113 5.64 4.00 -5.16
C TRP A 113 6.06 2.78 -4.33
N SER A 114 5.24 1.73 -4.29
CA SER A 114 5.59 0.46 -3.65
C SER A 114 6.89 -0.13 -4.21
N TYR A 115 7.01 -0.17 -5.54
CA TYR A 115 8.22 -0.62 -6.22
C TYR A 115 9.44 0.27 -5.93
N GLN A 116 9.31 1.59 -6.03
CA GLN A 116 10.43 2.52 -5.75
C GLN A 116 10.89 2.46 -4.30
N MET A 117 9.96 2.34 -3.35
CA MET A 117 10.28 2.10 -1.94
C MET A 117 11.03 0.78 -1.75
N ALA A 118 10.70 -0.26 -2.51
CA ALA A 118 11.46 -1.50 -2.47
C ALA A 118 12.90 -1.32 -3.00
N ARG A 119 13.07 -0.62 -4.13
CA ARG A 119 14.39 -0.31 -4.70
C ARG A 119 15.24 0.52 -3.72
N ALA A 120 14.65 1.52 -3.09
CA ALA A 120 15.27 2.33 -2.05
C ALA A 120 15.78 1.49 -0.85
N ARG A 121 15.16 0.34 -0.61
CA ARG A 121 15.47 -0.57 0.49
C ARG A 121 16.30 -1.78 0.07
N GLY A 122 16.97 -1.72 -1.09
CA GLY A 122 17.89 -2.76 -1.55
C GLY A 122 17.27 -3.83 -2.44
N MET A 123 15.99 -3.72 -2.82
CA MET A 123 15.42 -4.59 -3.86
C MET A 123 16.13 -4.34 -5.20
N GLY A 124 16.49 -5.41 -5.90
CA GLY A 124 17.04 -5.30 -7.24
C GLY A 124 15.99 -4.95 -8.29
N LEU A 125 16.41 -4.43 -9.44
CA LEU A 125 15.52 -4.02 -10.54
C LEU A 125 14.60 -5.16 -11.01
N LEU A 126 15.16 -6.33 -11.36
CA LEU A 126 14.39 -7.42 -11.94
C LEU A 126 13.54 -8.11 -10.88
N ALA A 127 14.09 -8.31 -9.67
CA ALA A 127 13.34 -8.91 -8.57
C ALA A 127 12.12 -8.06 -8.20
N GLY A 128 12.29 -6.74 -8.13
CA GLY A 128 11.18 -5.81 -7.88
C GLY A 128 10.12 -5.87 -8.97
N LEU A 129 10.50 -5.88 -10.25
CA LEU A 129 9.56 -5.97 -11.37
C LEU A 129 8.74 -7.26 -11.33
N VAL A 130 9.40 -8.39 -11.09
CA VAL A 130 8.73 -9.70 -10.95
C VAL A 130 7.73 -9.67 -9.80
N LEU A 131 8.09 -9.09 -8.65
CA LEU A 131 7.16 -8.96 -7.53
C LEU A 131 5.94 -8.10 -7.88
N VAL A 132 6.10 -7.01 -8.64
CA VAL A 132 4.93 -6.21 -9.03
C VAL A 132 3.97 -7.00 -9.92
N LEU A 133 4.44 -7.94 -10.75
CA LEU A 133 3.56 -8.82 -11.53
C LEU A 133 2.63 -9.67 -10.65
N PHE A 134 3.04 -10.01 -9.44
CA PHE A 134 2.18 -10.67 -8.45
C PHE A 134 1.30 -9.68 -7.68
N VAL A 135 1.85 -8.52 -7.31
CA VAL A 135 1.11 -7.50 -6.54
C VAL A 135 -0.03 -6.90 -7.36
N MET A 136 0.18 -6.63 -8.64
CA MET A 136 -0.81 -5.95 -9.47
C MET A 136 -2.16 -6.70 -9.50
N PRO A 137 -2.23 -8.02 -9.78
CA PRO A 137 -3.48 -8.76 -9.72
C PRO A 137 -4.07 -8.89 -8.31
N ALA A 138 -3.24 -8.96 -7.25
CA ALA A 138 -3.71 -9.01 -5.87
C ALA A 138 -4.39 -7.69 -5.44
N VAL A 139 -3.80 -6.55 -5.80
CA VAL A 139 -4.42 -5.22 -5.58
C VAL A 139 -5.66 -5.07 -6.46
N GLY A 140 -5.61 -5.60 -7.69
CA GLY A 140 -6.69 -5.59 -8.67
C GLY A 140 -7.98 -6.28 -8.24
N MET A 141 -7.93 -7.17 -7.23
CA MET A 141 -9.12 -7.83 -6.67
C MET A 141 -10.17 -6.85 -6.12
N HIS A 142 -9.75 -5.65 -5.76
CA HIS A 142 -10.61 -4.59 -5.24
C HIS A 142 -10.50 -3.28 -6.03
N TRP A 143 -9.99 -3.32 -7.26
CA TRP A 143 -10.10 -2.15 -8.12
C TRP A 143 -11.55 -1.90 -8.46
N SER A 144 -11.98 -0.68 -8.23
CA SER A 144 -13.30 -0.14 -8.55
C SER A 144 -13.13 1.36 -8.40
N ALA A 145 -13.77 2.15 -9.26
CA ALA A 145 -13.70 3.61 -9.24
C ALA A 145 -14.47 4.17 -8.04
N ARG A 146 -13.95 3.89 -6.85
CA ARG A 146 -14.51 4.21 -5.55
C ARG A 146 -13.45 4.80 -4.64
N CYS A 147 -13.91 5.56 -3.65
CA CYS A 147 -13.05 6.37 -2.80
C CYS A 147 -11.96 5.59 -2.05
N HIS A 148 -12.10 4.26 -1.87
CA HIS A 148 -11.05 3.45 -1.24
C HIS A 148 -9.77 3.35 -2.08
N VAL A 149 -9.83 3.43 -3.41
CA VAL A 149 -8.62 3.35 -4.25
C VAL A 149 -7.69 4.55 -4.03
N TYR A 150 -8.24 5.75 -3.79
CA TYR A 150 -7.46 6.94 -3.41
C TYR A 150 -6.57 6.72 -2.20
N THR A 151 -6.94 5.77 -1.33
CA THR A 151 -6.25 5.57 -0.05
C THR A 151 -4.96 4.76 -0.14
N TYR A 152 -4.67 4.15 -1.29
CA TYR A 152 -3.40 3.46 -1.50
C TYR A 152 -2.21 4.42 -1.38
N LEU A 153 -2.39 5.67 -1.83
CA LEU A 153 -1.36 6.71 -1.76
C LEU A 153 -1.05 7.15 -0.32
N PRO A 154 -2.00 7.62 0.50
CA PRO A 154 -1.71 7.97 1.90
C PRO A 154 -1.23 6.77 2.72
N PHE A 155 -1.69 5.54 2.41
CA PHE A 155 -1.15 4.32 3.02
C PHE A 155 0.37 4.16 2.76
N LEU A 156 0.81 4.32 1.51
CA LEU A 156 2.22 4.21 1.14
C LEU A 156 3.05 5.39 1.68
N VAL A 157 2.50 6.61 1.72
CA VAL A 157 3.17 7.75 2.36
C VAL A 157 3.37 7.48 3.86
N LEU A 158 2.33 6.97 4.55
CA LEU A 158 2.44 6.60 5.95
C LEU A 158 3.49 5.49 6.15
N TYR A 159 3.48 4.46 5.31
CA TYR A 159 4.50 3.41 5.33
C TYR A 159 5.92 3.98 5.17
N TYR A 160 6.14 4.88 4.20
CA TYR A 160 7.41 5.57 4.02
C TYR A 160 7.82 6.34 5.28
N LEU A 161 6.91 7.13 5.85
CA LEU A 161 7.16 7.92 7.06
C LEU A 161 7.56 7.02 8.25
N LEU A 162 6.96 5.84 8.39
CA LEU A 162 7.22 4.94 9.52
C LEU A 162 8.51 4.13 9.37
N PHE A 163 8.79 3.60 8.18
CA PHE A 163 9.80 2.53 8.03
C PHE A 163 11.04 2.92 7.21
N ILE A 164 10.97 4.00 6.42
CA ILE A 164 12.01 4.39 5.45
C ILE A 164 12.57 5.77 5.76
N SER A 165 11.71 6.74 6.04
CA SER A 165 12.08 8.15 6.22
C SER A 165 13.05 8.36 7.39
N GLU A 166 14.16 9.03 7.12
CA GLU A 166 15.16 9.45 8.12
C GLU A 166 15.05 10.95 8.48
N HIS A 167 13.97 11.61 8.05
CA HIS A 167 13.72 13.01 8.39
C HIS A 167 13.54 13.21 9.91
N LYS A 168 13.74 14.45 10.37
CA LYS A 168 13.56 14.85 11.77
C LYS A 168 12.15 14.49 12.27
N LEU A 169 12.05 14.09 13.54
CA LEU A 169 10.79 13.70 14.20
C LEU A 169 9.65 14.69 13.94
N TRP A 170 9.86 15.99 14.13
CA TRP A 170 8.80 16.99 13.96
C TRP A 170 8.26 17.05 12.51
N ILE A 171 9.12 16.86 11.50
CA ILE A 171 8.71 16.80 10.09
C ILE A 171 7.83 15.58 9.85
N ARG A 172 8.29 14.41 10.32
CA ARG A 172 7.55 13.14 10.19
C ARG A 172 6.22 13.19 10.95
N ALA A 173 6.17 13.86 12.10
CA ALA A 173 4.96 14.01 12.90
C ALA A 173 3.92 14.90 12.20
N ILE A 174 4.33 16.06 11.67
CA ILE A 174 3.45 16.93 10.87
C ILE A 174 2.96 16.18 9.62
N ALA A 175 3.86 15.53 8.89
CA ALA A 175 3.49 14.77 7.70
C ALA A 175 2.51 13.63 8.03
N THR A 176 2.70 12.93 9.15
CA THR A 176 1.77 11.90 9.64
C THR A 176 0.39 12.50 9.91
N ALA A 177 0.32 13.63 10.62
CA ALA A 177 -0.94 14.31 10.89
C ALA A 177 -1.66 14.73 9.60
N LEU A 178 -0.94 15.32 8.64
CA LEU A 178 -1.51 15.74 7.36
C LEU A 178 -2.04 14.55 6.55
N VAL A 179 -1.27 13.46 6.47
CA VAL A 179 -1.67 12.23 5.76
C VAL A 179 -2.90 11.59 6.40
N MET A 180 -2.94 11.50 7.73
CA MET A 180 -4.08 10.93 8.45
C MET A 180 -5.34 11.79 8.36
N CYS A 181 -5.19 13.12 8.43
CA CYS A 181 -6.28 14.07 8.18
C CYS A 181 -6.83 13.90 6.75
N PHE A 182 -5.96 13.93 5.75
CA PHE A 182 -6.35 13.76 4.35
C PHE A 182 -7.06 12.43 4.11
N TRP A 183 -6.51 11.33 4.62
CA TRP A 183 -7.07 10.00 4.47
C TRP A 183 -8.44 9.86 5.18
N ALA A 184 -8.58 10.40 6.39
CA ALA A 184 -9.85 10.36 7.12
C ALA A 184 -11.00 11.07 6.38
N ASN A 185 -10.68 12.11 5.62
CA ASN A 185 -11.65 12.84 4.80
C ASN A 185 -11.88 12.18 3.43
N LEU A 186 -10.91 11.43 2.91
CA LEU A 186 -11.05 10.63 1.68
C LEU A 186 -11.98 9.43 1.88
N HIS A 187 -11.72 8.58 2.88
CA HIS A 187 -12.42 7.32 3.03
C HIS A 187 -12.16 6.63 4.38
N GLY A 188 -13.14 5.87 4.86
CA GLY A 188 -13.13 5.19 6.17
C GLY A 188 -12.04 4.13 6.39
N SER A 189 -11.25 3.79 5.37
CA SER A 189 -10.10 2.89 5.51
C SER A 189 -8.88 3.55 6.17
N TYR A 190 -8.96 4.81 6.59
CA TYR A 190 -7.95 5.43 7.47
C TYR A 190 -7.71 4.61 8.75
N THR A 191 -8.67 3.76 9.13
CA THR A 191 -8.54 2.78 10.21
C THR A 191 -7.34 1.85 10.00
N VAL A 192 -7.01 1.51 8.75
CA VAL A 192 -5.79 0.75 8.40
C VAL A 192 -4.55 1.54 8.83
N GLY A 193 -4.51 2.85 8.58
CA GLY A 193 -3.42 3.72 9.03
C GLY A 193 -3.29 3.78 10.56
N ILE A 194 -4.41 3.84 11.28
CA ILE A 194 -4.41 3.77 12.76
C ILE A 194 -3.91 2.42 13.25
N VAL A 195 -4.32 1.31 12.62
CA VAL A 195 -3.80 -0.03 12.96
C VAL A 195 -2.29 -0.10 12.73
N MET A 196 -1.78 0.42 11.60
CA MET A 196 -0.34 0.47 11.35
C MET A 196 0.42 1.25 12.42
N LEU A 197 -0.09 2.44 12.81
CA LEU A 197 0.49 3.26 13.87
C LEU A 197 0.47 2.54 15.22
N ALA A 198 -0.68 2.00 15.61
CA ALA A 198 -0.89 1.34 16.89
C ALA A 198 -0.04 0.06 17.01
N VAL A 199 -0.05 -0.81 15.99
CA VAL A 199 0.75 -2.03 15.96
C VAL A 199 2.24 -1.71 15.95
N SER A 200 2.68 -0.70 15.19
CA SER A 200 4.09 -0.28 15.20
C SER A 200 4.52 0.21 16.58
N ALA A 201 3.73 1.09 17.20
CA ALA A 201 4.03 1.64 18.52
C ALA A 201 4.03 0.54 19.59
N ALA A 202 3.02 -0.34 19.58
CA ALA A 202 2.92 -1.47 20.51
C ALA A 202 4.09 -2.45 20.34
N ALA A 203 4.41 -2.84 19.10
CA ALA A 203 5.52 -3.76 18.83
C ALA A 203 6.88 -3.15 19.25
N SER A 204 7.09 -1.86 19.02
CA SER A 204 8.30 -1.17 19.50
C SER A 204 8.32 -1.07 21.03
N ALA A 205 7.18 -0.83 21.68
CA ALA A 205 7.08 -0.83 23.14
C ALA A 205 7.38 -2.21 23.75
N VAL A 206 6.83 -3.28 23.15
CA VAL A 206 7.15 -4.67 23.54
C VAL A 206 8.64 -4.92 23.42
N GLN A 207 9.26 -4.55 22.29
CA GLN A 207 10.70 -4.72 22.09
C GLN A 207 11.53 -3.95 23.13
N THR A 208 11.14 -2.71 23.45
CA THR A 208 11.86 -1.83 24.38
C THR A 208 11.71 -2.25 25.85
N PHE A 209 10.51 -2.61 26.30
CA PHE A 209 10.20 -2.79 27.73
C PHE A 209 10.07 -4.26 28.16
N ILE A 210 9.67 -5.15 27.26
CA ILE A 210 9.42 -6.57 27.55
C ILE A 210 10.53 -7.45 26.95
N GLY A 211 11.02 -7.07 25.76
CA GLY A 211 12.08 -7.74 25.02
C GLY A 211 13.29 -8.20 25.84
N PRO A 212 13.88 -7.36 26.71
CA PRO A 212 14.99 -7.76 27.59
C PRO A 212 14.71 -8.96 28.50
N LYS A 213 13.44 -9.25 28.78
CA LYS A 213 13.01 -10.31 29.69
C LYS A 213 12.68 -11.63 28.99
N LEU A 214 12.68 -11.64 27.64
CA LEU A 214 12.26 -12.79 26.84
C LEU A 214 13.45 -13.41 26.11
N PRO A 215 13.56 -14.76 26.05
CA PRO A 215 14.62 -15.44 25.31
C PRO A 215 14.33 -15.51 23.80
N ILE A 216 13.78 -14.43 23.22
CA ILE A 216 13.38 -14.34 21.82
C ILE A 216 14.23 -13.26 21.15
N ALA A 217 15.21 -13.68 20.34
CA ALA A 217 16.17 -12.76 19.70
C ALA A 217 15.50 -11.65 18.86
N ALA A 218 14.37 -11.95 18.21
CA ALA A 218 13.61 -10.97 17.42
C ALA A 218 12.99 -9.84 18.28
N LEU A 219 12.82 -10.07 19.59
CA LEU A 219 12.27 -9.10 20.54
C LEU A 219 13.37 -8.34 21.30
N SER A 220 14.64 -8.68 21.12
CA SER A 220 15.73 -7.97 21.78
C SER A 220 15.78 -6.51 21.31
N PRO A 221 15.88 -5.53 22.23
CA PRO A 221 15.99 -4.13 21.84
C PRO A 221 17.33 -3.84 21.16
N ASP A 222 17.28 -2.91 20.21
CA ASP A 222 18.43 -2.25 19.60
C ASP A 222 18.66 -0.86 20.22
N ASP A 223 19.78 -0.22 19.91
CA ASP A 223 20.14 1.11 20.45
C ASP A 223 19.10 2.20 20.14
N LYS A 224 18.32 2.03 19.07
CA LYS A 224 17.30 2.99 18.64
C LYS A 224 15.91 2.69 19.21
N SER A 225 15.73 1.61 19.97
CA SER A 225 14.40 1.10 20.33
C SER A 225 13.61 2.07 21.21
N LYS A 226 14.26 2.75 22.18
CA LYS A 226 13.61 3.77 23.02
C LYS A 226 13.15 4.98 22.21
N THR A 227 14.04 5.53 21.38
CA THR A 227 13.72 6.66 20.49
C THR A 227 12.60 6.29 19.55
N ARG A 228 12.69 5.14 18.87
CA ARG A 228 11.66 4.63 17.97
C ARG A 228 10.30 4.46 18.67
N THR A 229 10.27 3.93 19.90
CA THR A 229 9.03 3.83 20.66
C THR A 229 8.40 5.20 20.92
N LEU A 230 9.21 6.20 21.28
CA LEU A 230 8.73 7.58 21.45
C LEU A 230 8.20 8.16 20.13
N GLU A 231 8.95 8.03 19.04
CA GLU A 231 8.54 8.54 17.72
C GLU A 231 7.21 7.93 17.28
N LEU A 232 7.07 6.60 17.38
CA LEU A 232 5.86 5.88 16.98
C LEU A 232 4.67 6.23 17.89
N ALA A 233 4.89 6.45 19.18
CA ALA A 233 3.86 6.95 20.09
C ALA A 233 3.40 8.36 19.70
N VAL A 234 4.34 9.27 19.39
CA VAL A 234 4.01 10.61 18.88
C VAL A 234 3.20 10.51 17.59
N PHE A 235 3.62 9.68 16.63
CA PHE A 235 2.89 9.48 15.37
C PHE A 235 1.48 8.94 15.57
N LEU A 236 1.30 8.00 16.50
CA LEU A 236 -0.04 7.50 16.86
C LEU A 236 -0.91 8.61 17.43
N LEU A 237 -0.38 9.41 18.37
CA LEU A 237 -1.14 10.49 19.01
C LEU A 237 -1.52 11.59 18.02
N VAL A 238 -0.58 12.08 17.22
CA VAL A 238 -0.88 13.14 16.22
C VAL A 238 -1.76 12.61 15.10
N GLY A 239 -1.58 11.35 14.67
CA GLY A 239 -2.42 10.71 13.66
C GLY A 239 -3.86 10.52 14.14
N ALA A 240 -4.05 10.09 15.40
CA ALA A 240 -5.37 10.02 16.03
C ALA A 240 -5.99 11.41 16.18
N ALA A 241 -5.25 12.41 16.67
CA ALA A 241 -5.78 13.77 16.78
C ALA A 241 -6.22 14.34 15.42
N ALA A 242 -5.44 14.08 14.36
CA ALA A 242 -5.69 14.62 13.03
C ALA A 242 -6.98 14.11 12.36
N ILE A 243 -7.44 12.90 12.68
CA ILE A 243 -8.72 12.36 12.15
C ILE A 243 -9.92 13.20 12.59
N ALA A 244 -9.83 13.87 13.74
CA ALA A 244 -10.88 14.76 14.22
C ALA A 244 -11.07 16.01 13.35
N LEU A 245 -10.10 16.35 12.48
CA LEU A 245 -10.22 17.38 11.45
C LEU A 245 -11.09 16.89 10.27
N ASN A 246 -12.31 16.48 10.59
CA ASN A 246 -13.35 16.05 9.67
C ASN A 246 -14.58 16.95 9.88
N PRO A 247 -15.43 17.21 8.88
CA PRO A 247 -16.66 17.98 9.06
C PRO A 247 -17.58 17.46 10.19
N ARG A 248 -17.48 16.17 10.54
CA ARG A 248 -18.21 15.57 11.67
C ARG A 248 -17.46 15.61 13.01
N GLY A 249 -16.24 16.16 13.04
CA GLY A 249 -15.41 16.22 14.24
C GLY A 249 -15.19 14.85 14.89
N LEU A 250 -15.23 14.81 16.22
CA LEU A 250 -15.06 13.58 17.00
C LEU A 250 -16.17 12.53 16.77
N SER A 251 -17.36 12.93 16.33
CA SER A 251 -18.46 11.98 16.07
C SER A 251 -18.16 11.02 14.90
N PHE A 252 -17.15 11.35 14.08
CA PHE A 252 -16.71 10.50 12.99
C PHE A 252 -16.18 9.15 13.48
N TYR A 253 -15.53 9.11 14.64
CA TYR A 253 -15.07 7.86 15.28
C TYR A 253 -16.24 6.90 15.54
N ASN A 254 -17.31 7.41 16.13
CA ASN A 254 -18.50 6.62 16.44
C ASN A 254 -19.17 6.10 15.17
N THR A 255 -19.17 6.91 14.09
CA THR A 255 -19.75 6.51 12.81
C THR A 255 -19.01 5.32 12.19
N VAL A 256 -17.68 5.32 12.26
CA VAL A 256 -16.87 4.21 11.74
C VAL A 256 -17.00 2.97 12.61
N LEU A 257 -16.96 3.12 13.95
CA LEU A 257 -17.18 2.02 14.88
C LEU A 257 -18.56 1.37 14.68
N ALA A 258 -19.61 2.16 14.54
CA ALA A 258 -20.95 1.65 14.26
C ALA A 258 -21.03 0.91 12.91
N TYR A 259 -20.27 1.35 11.91
CA TYR A 259 -20.23 0.72 10.60
C TYR A 259 -19.51 -0.64 10.63
N ILE A 260 -18.30 -0.69 11.21
CA ILE A 260 -17.50 -1.92 11.25
C ILE A 260 -18.02 -2.94 12.26
N SER A 261 -18.91 -2.53 13.17
CA SER A 261 -19.59 -3.43 14.10
C SER A 261 -20.97 -3.86 13.62
N ASN A 262 -21.43 -3.41 12.44
CA ASN A 262 -22.75 -3.74 11.94
C ASN A 262 -22.76 -5.11 11.25
N PRO A 263 -23.43 -6.14 11.80
CA PRO A 263 -23.38 -7.49 11.26
C PRO A 263 -23.98 -7.60 9.86
N VAL A 264 -24.97 -6.77 9.52
CA VAL A 264 -25.61 -6.78 8.19
C VAL A 264 -24.65 -6.24 7.15
N VAL A 265 -23.92 -5.17 7.46
CA VAL A 265 -22.89 -4.62 6.57
C VAL A 265 -21.80 -5.66 6.33
N LEU A 266 -21.29 -6.26 7.41
CA LEU A 266 -20.20 -7.23 7.32
C LEU A 266 -20.60 -8.54 6.60
N SER A 267 -21.84 -8.99 6.75
CA SER A 267 -22.30 -10.28 6.19
C SER A 267 -22.87 -10.16 4.78
N LYS A 268 -23.31 -8.98 4.34
CA LYS A 268 -24.02 -8.81 3.05
C LYS A 268 -23.27 -8.02 1.98
N THR A 269 -22.05 -7.56 2.27
CA THR A 269 -21.24 -6.86 1.26
C THR A 269 -20.04 -7.71 0.87
N ASP A 270 -19.88 -7.94 -0.43
CA ASP A 270 -18.83 -8.79 -1.00
C ASP A 270 -17.41 -8.31 -0.67
N GLU A 271 -17.26 -7.06 -0.23
CA GLU A 271 -15.99 -6.50 0.21
C GLU A 271 -15.53 -7.02 1.57
N TRP A 272 -16.48 -7.37 2.45
CA TRP A 272 -16.18 -7.81 3.81
C TRP A 272 -16.12 -9.33 3.96
N ARG A 273 -16.37 -10.07 2.87
CA ARG A 273 -16.23 -11.53 2.85
C ARG A 273 -14.79 -11.93 3.14
N SER A 274 -14.65 -13.07 3.82
CA SER A 274 -13.36 -13.69 4.09
C SER A 274 -12.62 -14.04 2.81
N PHE A 275 -11.32 -14.30 2.94
CA PHE A 275 -10.47 -14.58 1.80
C PHE A 275 -10.97 -15.78 0.98
N ASP A 276 -11.13 -15.54 -0.32
CA ASP A 276 -11.68 -16.50 -1.27
C ASP A 276 -10.65 -16.81 -2.36
N THR A 277 -10.21 -18.07 -2.42
CA THR A 277 -9.26 -18.57 -3.42
C THR A 277 -9.89 -18.73 -4.80
N THR A 278 -11.22 -18.73 -4.89
CA THR A 278 -11.98 -18.80 -6.14
C THR A 278 -12.25 -17.43 -6.75
N ALA A 279 -11.92 -16.33 -6.05
CA ALA A 279 -12.10 -14.95 -6.52
C ALA A 279 -11.19 -14.56 -7.70
N GLY A 280 -10.31 -15.47 -8.15
CA GLY A 280 -9.50 -15.33 -9.37
C GLY A 280 -8.00 -15.44 -9.12
N VAL A 281 -7.22 -15.14 -10.15
CA VAL A 281 -5.75 -15.25 -10.12
C VAL A 281 -5.10 -14.37 -9.05
N GLY A 282 -5.72 -13.23 -8.73
CA GLY A 282 -5.24 -12.31 -7.68
C GLY A 282 -5.11 -12.99 -6.31
N SER A 283 -6.04 -13.89 -5.94
CA SER A 283 -5.99 -14.62 -4.68
C SER A 283 -4.76 -15.54 -4.62
N TRP A 284 -4.49 -16.27 -5.70
CA TRP A 284 -3.33 -17.15 -5.78
C TRP A 284 -2.02 -16.37 -5.74
N PHE A 285 -1.97 -15.22 -6.42
CA PHE A 285 -0.79 -14.35 -6.39
C PHE A 285 -0.57 -13.75 -4.99
N PHE A 286 -1.64 -13.39 -4.28
CA PHE A 286 -1.55 -12.99 -2.88
C PHE A 286 -0.99 -14.10 -1.98
N LEU A 287 -1.42 -15.36 -2.16
CA LEU A 287 -0.88 -16.49 -1.42
C LEU A 287 0.60 -16.73 -1.72
N ILE A 288 1.02 -16.58 -2.98
CA ILE A 288 2.44 -16.67 -3.39
C ILE A 288 3.25 -15.57 -2.70
N LEU A 289 2.76 -14.33 -2.69
CA LEU A 289 3.40 -13.21 -1.99
C LEU A 289 3.53 -13.48 -0.48
N GLY A 290 2.49 -14.05 0.14
CA GLY A 290 2.51 -14.50 1.52
C GLY A 290 3.57 -15.57 1.78
N ALA A 291 3.65 -16.59 0.93
CA ALA A 291 4.65 -17.64 1.03
C ALA A 291 6.08 -17.09 0.89
N ILE A 292 6.33 -16.22 -0.09
CA ILE A 292 7.63 -15.53 -0.26
C ILE A 292 7.99 -14.76 1.02
N THR A 293 7.03 -14.03 1.60
CA THR A 293 7.21 -13.23 2.81
C THR A 293 7.52 -14.11 4.04
N ILE A 294 6.84 -15.23 4.21
CA ILE A 294 7.10 -16.18 5.30
C ILE A 294 8.50 -16.79 5.16
N VAL A 295 8.89 -17.21 3.95
CA VAL A 295 10.25 -17.72 3.69
C VAL A 295 11.30 -16.64 3.93
N ALA A 296 11.01 -15.38 3.57
CA ALA A 296 11.81 -14.18 3.85
C ALA A 296 12.17 -14.07 5.33
N ILE A 297 11.14 -14.02 6.17
CA ILE A 297 11.25 -13.86 7.61
C ILE A 297 11.95 -15.08 8.25
N TRP A 298 11.63 -16.29 7.78
CA TRP A 298 12.20 -17.53 8.32
C TRP A 298 13.70 -17.62 8.11
N LYS A 299 14.20 -17.38 6.89
CA LYS A 299 15.64 -17.46 6.60
C LYS A 299 16.47 -16.40 7.32
N THR A 300 15.88 -15.27 7.69
CA THR A 300 16.56 -14.23 8.48
C THR A 300 16.36 -14.40 9.99
N LYS A 301 15.82 -15.55 10.44
CA LYS A 301 15.61 -15.89 11.86
C LYS A 301 14.74 -14.88 12.63
N GLY A 302 13.65 -14.39 12.02
CA GLY A 302 12.65 -13.59 12.74
C GLY A 302 12.49 -12.14 12.28
N GLY A 303 12.98 -11.81 11.08
CA GLY A 303 12.79 -10.50 10.46
C GLY A 303 13.82 -9.43 10.89
N LEU A 304 13.93 -8.38 10.08
CA LEU A 304 14.95 -7.32 10.28
C LEU A 304 14.50 -6.23 11.25
N LYS A 305 13.20 -5.93 11.28
CA LYS A 305 12.58 -4.92 12.14
C LYS A 305 11.28 -5.52 12.69
N PHE A 306 11.21 -5.75 14.00
CA PHE A 306 10.06 -6.42 14.63
C PHE A 306 8.74 -5.65 14.44
N HIS A 307 8.75 -4.33 14.66
CA HIS A 307 7.57 -3.48 14.49
C HIS A 307 6.99 -3.50 13.07
N GLU A 308 7.84 -3.47 12.04
CA GLU A 308 7.39 -3.59 10.65
C GLU A 308 6.85 -5.00 10.34
N THR A 309 7.53 -6.03 10.85
CA THR A 309 7.11 -7.43 10.69
C THR A 309 5.76 -7.69 11.37
N ALA A 310 5.51 -7.07 12.52
CA ALA A 310 4.22 -7.13 13.22
C ALA A 310 3.11 -6.50 12.38
N VAL A 311 3.33 -5.33 11.77
CA VAL A 311 2.36 -4.70 10.86
C VAL A 311 2.09 -5.59 9.65
N MET A 312 3.13 -6.14 9.03
CA MET A 312 2.98 -7.07 7.90
C MET A 312 2.14 -8.28 8.29
N GLY A 313 2.43 -8.90 9.45
CA GLY A 313 1.67 -10.04 9.97
C GLY A 313 0.21 -9.70 10.25
N VAL A 314 -0.07 -8.55 10.87
CA VAL A 314 -1.44 -8.10 11.15
C VAL A 314 -2.22 -7.85 9.85
N LEU A 315 -1.63 -7.17 8.85
CA LEU A 315 -2.29 -6.94 7.56
C LEU A 315 -2.49 -8.24 6.77
N PHE A 316 -1.52 -9.15 6.82
CA PHE A 316 -1.63 -10.46 6.18
C PHE A 316 -2.79 -11.25 6.79
N LEU A 317 -2.86 -11.36 8.13
CA LEU A 317 -3.97 -12.03 8.82
C LEU A 317 -5.32 -11.33 8.59
N ALA A 318 -5.34 -10.00 8.63
CA ALA A 318 -6.55 -9.23 8.33
C ALA A 318 -7.07 -9.52 6.92
N SER A 319 -6.18 -9.77 5.95
CA SER A 319 -6.55 -10.13 4.58
C SER A 319 -7.29 -11.46 4.49
N PHE A 320 -7.07 -12.39 5.43
CA PHE A 320 -7.85 -13.62 5.56
C PHE A 320 -9.23 -13.39 6.19
N VAL A 321 -9.29 -12.48 7.15
CA VAL A 321 -10.56 -12.06 7.79
C VAL A 321 -11.46 -11.37 6.77
N SER A 322 -10.90 -10.47 5.96
CA SER A 322 -11.62 -9.77 4.89
C SER A 322 -10.69 -9.45 3.72
N MET A 323 -11.14 -9.75 2.50
CA MET A 323 -10.36 -9.45 1.29
C MET A 323 -10.08 -7.96 1.10
N ARG A 324 -10.84 -7.08 1.75
CA ARG A 324 -10.62 -5.63 1.73
C ARG A 324 -9.20 -5.22 2.12
N PHE A 325 -8.49 -6.04 2.90
CA PHE A 325 -7.12 -5.76 3.33
C PHE A 325 -6.03 -6.28 2.37
N VAL A 326 -6.39 -7.15 1.40
CA VAL A 326 -5.46 -7.71 0.42
C VAL A 326 -4.68 -6.62 -0.33
N PRO A 327 -5.29 -5.55 -0.86
CA PRO A 327 -4.54 -4.51 -1.58
C PRO A 327 -3.49 -3.81 -0.72
N TYR A 328 -3.82 -3.50 0.54
CA TYR A 328 -2.88 -2.86 1.47
C TYR A 328 -1.71 -3.79 1.81
N CYS A 329 -2.00 -5.05 2.11
CA CYS A 329 -0.97 -6.04 2.39
C CYS A 329 -0.07 -6.24 1.16
N ALA A 330 -0.65 -6.45 -0.03
CA ALA A 330 0.10 -6.64 -1.27
C ALA A 330 1.00 -5.43 -1.62
N LEU A 331 0.50 -4.20 -1.47
CA LEU A 331 1.30 -2.98 -1.68
C LEU A 331 2.44 -2.84 -0.68
N MET A 332 2.29 -3.35 0.54
CA MET A 332 3.33 -3.34 1.57
C MET A 332 4.39 -4.43 1.35
N VAL A 333 4.02 -5.58 0.76
CA VAL A 333 4.91 -6.75 0.62
C VAL A 333 6.20 -6.41 -0.13
N ILE A 334 6.12 -5.68 -1.24
CA ILE A 334 7.32 -5.39 -2.05
C ILE A 334 8.36 -4.58 -1.27
N PRO A 335 8.04 -3.40 -0.70
CA PRO A 335 9.04 -2.65 0.04
C PRO A 335 9.45 -3.33 1.35
N PHE A 336 8.59 -4.16 1.94
CA PHE A 336 8.96 -5.01 3.07
C PHE A 336 10.05 -6.01 2.70
N LEU A 337 9.97 -6.62 1.51
CA LEU A 337 10.93 -7.62 1.03
C LEU A 337 12.28 -7.03 0.58
N GLY A 338 12.37 -5.71 0.34
CA GLY A 338 13.60 -5.03 -0.11
C GLY A 338 14.86 -5.41 0.70
N PRO A 339 14.85 -5.21 2.02
CA PRO A 339 16.01 -5.53 2.85
C PRO A 339 16.33 -7.03 2.93
N TYR A 340 15.33 -7.89 2.76
CA TYR A 340 15.54 -9.34 2.74
C TYR A 340 16.25 -9.77 1.45
N TRP A 341 15.90 -9.15 0.31
CA TRP A 341 16.59 -9.36 -0.96
C TRP A 341 18.07 -9.04 -0.85
N GLU A 342 18.43 -7.90 -0.26
CA GLU A 342 19.82 -7.47 -0.10
C GLU A 342 20.66 -8.49 0.70
N LEU A 343 20.07 -9.12 1.73
CA LEU A 343 20.74 -10.15 2.52
C LEU A 343 20.88 -11.50 1.79
N TRP A 344 19.98 -11.78 0.86
CA TRP A 344 19.89 -13.07 0.17
C TRP A 344 20.66 -13.10 -1.14
N ARG A 345 20.67 -11.99 -1.89
CA ARG A 345 21.27 -11.89 -3.22
C ARG A 345 22.72 -12.38 -3.25
N PRO A 346 23.62 -12.02 -2.31
CA PRO A 346 25.01 -12.51 -2.34
C PRO A 346 25.10 -14.03 -2.18
N LYS A 347 24.26 -14.62 -1.33
CA LYS A 347 24.23 -16.08 -1.09
C LYS A 347 23.74 -16.82 -2.32
N LEU A 348 22.73 -16.28 -3.01
CA LEU A 348 22.21 -16.82 -4.27
C LEU A 348 23.26 -16.77 -5.40
N LEU A 349 24.09 -15.73 -5.42
CA LEU A 349 25.17 -15.58 -6.41
C LEU A 349 26.37 -16.49 -6.12
N ALA A 350 26.65 -16.77 -4.85
CA ALA A 350 27.79 -17.57 -4.41
C ALA A 350 27.53 -19.09 -4.39
N SER A 351 26.27 -19.55 -4.34
CA SER A 351 25.94 -20.97 -4.32
C SER A 351 26.12 -21.62 -5.70
N GLU A 352 26.85 -22.74 -5.79
CA GLU A 352 26.73 -23.65 -6.93
C GLU A 352 25.31 -24.26 -6.92
N PRO A 353 24.50 -24.06 -7.96
CA PRO A 353 23.09 -24.41 -7.91
C PRO A 353 22.89 -25.93 -8.02
N GLN A 354 22.33 -26.55 -6.99
CA GLN A 354 22.00 -27.99 -7.01
C GLN A 354 20.58 -28.26 -7.55
N LYS A 355 19.67 -27.27 -7.53
CA LYS A 355 18.27 -27.42 -7.97
C LYS A 355 17.91 -26.54 -9.19
N PRO A 356 16.93 -26.94 -10.03
CA PRO A 356 16.48 -26.14 -11.18
C PRO A 356 16.05 -24.71 -10.81
N LEU A 357 15.35 -24.55 -9.68
CA LEU A 357 14.90 -23.25 -9.19
C LEU A 357 16.07 -22.34 -8.77
N GLU A 358 17.07 -22.89 -8.08
CA GLU A 358 18.28 -22.18 -7.65
C GLU A 358 19.13 -21.75 -8.84
N LYS A 359 19.19 -22.59 -9.89
CA LYS A 359 19.82 -22.25 -11.17
C LYS A 359 19.09 -21.10 -11.88
N GLY A 360 17.76 -21.05 -11.80
CA GLY A 360 16.96 -19.93 -12.34
C GLY A 360 17.19 -18.62 -11.59
N LEU A 361 17.13 -18.66 -10.25
CA LEU A 361 17.32 -17.49 -9.39
C LEU A 361 18.74 -16.91 -9.50
N SER A 362 19.77 -17.76 -9.56
CA SER A 362 21.16 -17.31 -9.74
C SER A 362 21.39 -16.67 -11.10
N LYS A 363 20.81 -17.20 -12.19
CA LYS A 363 20.83 -16.54 -13.51
C LYS A 363 20.17 -15.17 -13.49
N LEU A 364 19.01 -15.04 -12.84
CA LEU A 364 18.30 -13.77 -12.70
C LEU A 364 19.15 -12.74 -11.94
N ALA A 365 19.74 -13.14 -10.80
CA ALA A 365 20.58 -12.27 -9.99
C ALA A 365 21.86 -11.80 -10.72
N LYS A 366 22.47 -12.67 -11.54
CA LYS A 366 23.63 -12.30 -12.38
C LYS A 366 23.24 -11.28 -13.45
N LYS A 367 22.13 -11.52 -14.15
CA LYS A 367 21.60 -10.59 -15.14
C LYS A 367 21.21 -9.25 -14.52
N GLU A 368 20.67 -9.26 -13.31
CA GLU A 368 20.38 -8.06 -12.55
C GLU A 368 21.64 -7.25 -12.23
N ALA A 369 22.73 -7.91 -11.82
CA ALA A 369 24.02 -7.23 -11.58
C ALA A 369 24.58 -6.60 -12.86
N GLU A 370 24.42 -7.27 -14.00
CA GLU A 370 24.80 -6.74 -15.32
C GLU A 370 23.98 -5.51 -15.69
N ILE A 371 22.65 -5.56 -15.50
CA ILE A 371 21.76 -4.42 -15.82
C ILE A 371 22.03 -3.24 -14.88
N GLU A 372 22.21 -3.49 -13.59
CA GLU A 372 22.51 -2.43 -12.60
C GLU A 372 23.89 -1.80 -12.84
N GLY A 373 24.88 -2.59 -13.25
CA GLY A 373 26.21 -2.10 -13.62
C GLY A 373 26.22 -1.27 -14.91
N ASN A 374 25.29 -1.57 -15.82
CA ASN A 374 25.10 -0.87 -17.09
C ASN A 374 24.00 0.21 -17.03
N GLU A 375 23.34 0.42 -15.88
CA GLU A 375 22.27 1.40 -15.74
C GLU A 375 22.88 2.80 -15.92
N PRO A 376 22.67 3.47 -17.06
CA PRO A 376 23.22 4.80 -17.25
C PRO A 376 22.56 5.71 -16.21
N LYS A 377 23.28 6.70 -15.68
CA LYS A 377 22.72 7.74 -14.79
C LYS A 377 21.66 8.66 -15.48
N GLY A 378 21.02 8.17 -16.53
CA GLY A 378 19.99 8.75 -17.38
C GLY A 378 20.02 8.08 -18.76
N TRP A 379 18.84 7.73 -19.33
CA TRP A 379 18.60 7.13 -20.68
C TRP A 379 18.93 5.61 -20.84
N LYS A 380 18.52 4.78 -21.83
CA LYS A 380 17.81 4.79 -23.15
C LYS A 380 16.96 3.49 -23.29
N PRO A 381 15.95 3.40 -24.21
CA PRO A 381 14.89 2.36 -24.25
C PRO A 381 15.27 0.89 -24.60
N ALA A 382 16.56 0.52 -24.67
CA ALA A 382 16.97 -0.76 -25.28
C ALA A 382 16.60 -2.00 -24.46
N LEU A 383 16.53 -1.89 -23.13
CA LEU A 383 16.17 -3.00 -22.24
C LEU A 383 14.71 -3.47 -22.43
N ILE A 384 13.85 -2.55 -22.88
CA ILE A 384 12.43 -2.78 -23.14
C ILE A 384 12.26 -3.72 -24.35
N TYR A 385 13.07 -3.59 -25.41
CA TYR A 385 13.02 -4.50 -26.55
C TYR A 385 13.31 -5.95 -26.15
N PHE A 386 14.23 -6.15 -25.20
CA PHE A 386 14.57 -7.50 -24.73
C PHE A 386 13.44 -8.12 -23.91
N VAL A 387 12.79 -7.37 -23.02
CA VAL A 387 11.65 -7.86 -22.22
C VAL A 387 10.41 -8.08 -23.10
N ILE A 388 10.18 -7.21 -24.10
CA ILE A 388 9.12 -7.33 -25.10
C ILE A 388 9.29 -8.62 -25.91
N THR A 389 10.49 -8.91 -26.41
CA THR A 389 10.74 -10.08 -27.26
C THR A 389 10.53 -11.40 -26.51
N VAL A 390 10.77 -11.42 -25.19
CA VAL A 390 10.61 -12.61 -24.35
C VAL A 390 9.18 -12.78 -23.82
N ALA A 391 8.41 -11.70 -23.68
CA ALA A 391 7.01 -11.77 -23.22
C ALA A 391 6.00 -12.00 -24.35
N MET A 392 6.40 -11.76 -25.61
CA MET A 392 5.58 -11.99 -26.81
C MET A 392 5.91 -13.30 -27.54
N SER A 393 6.92 -14.04 -27.08
CA SER A 393 7.25 -15.42 -27.48
C SER A 393 6.79 -16.41 -26.41
#